data_AF-A0A3P9LWX8-F1
#
_entry.id   AF-A0A3P9LWX8-F1
#
_cell.length_a   1.000
_cell.length_b   1.000
_cell.length_c   1.000
_cell.angle_alpha   90.00
_cell.angle_beta   90.00
_cell.angle_gamma   90.00
#
_symmetry.space_group_name_H-M   'P 1'
#
loop_
_entity.id
_entity.type
_entity.pdbx_description
1 polymer ?
#
loop_
_entity_poly.entity_id
_entity_poly.type
_entity_poly.pdbx_seq_one_letter_code
_entity_poly.pdbx_strand_id
1 'polypeptide(L)'
;AEQMIYWTDVTTQGSMIRRMHMNGSNMEVLHRTSLSNPDGLAVDWVGGNLYWCDKGRDTIEVSKLNGAFRTVLVNSGLKEPRAVAVDVRYGYLYWSDWGDNPHIGRIGMDGTNRSVIVKDKITWPNGLTLDFINDRIYWADAREDYIEFASLDGSSRHTVLNQDIPHIFAMTLFEEYIYWTDWETKSINRAHKTLGTNKTTLISTLHRPMDIHIYHPYRQPAGDTFPQNNEYLEKNLLFNKIYIYIF
;
A
#
# COMPACT_ATOMS: atom_id res chain seq x y z
N ALA A 1 15.33 -7.18 13.53
CA ALA A 1 14.77 -5.93 12.99
C ALA A 1 13.95 -5.24 14.09
N GLU A 2 14.00 -3.91 14.17
CA GLU A 2 13.17 -3.16 15.12
C GLU A 2 11.70 -3.21 14.69
N GLN A 3 10.80 -3.53 15.62
CA GLN A 3 9.36 -3.59 15.36
C GLN A 3 8.76 -2.18 15.51
N MET A 4 8.59 -1.51 14.37
CA MET A 4 8.17 -0.10 14.29
C MET A 4 6.89 0.05 13.48
N ILE A 5 6.06 1.00 13.90
CA ILE A 5 4.91 1.51 13.14
C ILE A 5 5.31 2.83 12.53
N TYR A 6 4.98 3.05 11.26
CA TYR A 6 5.11 4.32 10.57
C TYR A 6 3.73 4.74 10.08
N TRP A 7 3.38 6.02 10.23
CA TRP A 7 2.10 6.53 9.76
C TRP A 7 2.19 8.00 9.37
N THR A 8 1.23 8.43 8.57
CA THR A 8 0.97 9.82 8.24
C THR A 8 -0.17 10.32 9.10
N ASP A 9 -0.06 11.57 9.55
CA ASP A 9 -1.07 12.27 10.34
C ASP A 9 -1.42 13.55 9.58
N VAL A 10 -2.62 13.62 9.04
CA VAL A 10 -3.10 14.73 8.20
C VAL A 10 -4.20 15.45 8.95
N THR A 11 -3.89 16.68 9.40
CA THR A 11 -4.82 17.50 10.18
C THR A 11 -4.98 18.88 9.58
N THR A 12 -5.99 19.62 10.02
CA THR A 12 -6.17 21.03 9.66
C THR A 12 -5.02 21.94 10.13
N GLN A 13 -4.21 21.49 11.09
CA GLN A 13 -3.07 22.23 11.64
C GLN A 13 -1.74 21.92 10.94
N GLY A 14 -1.74 20.93 10.04
CA GLY A 14 -0.56 20.47 9.32
C GLY A 14 -0.46 18.95 9.27
N SER A 15 0.46 18.50 8.43
CA SER A 15 0.70 17.08 8.17
C SER A 15 2.05 16.64 8.72
N MET A 16 2.10 15.42 9.26
CA MET A 16 3.32 14.83 9.84
C MET A 16 3.51 13.39 9.40
N ILE A 17 4.76 12.96 9.28
CA ILE A 17 5.13 11.54 9.19
C ILE A 17 5.79 11.14 10.50
N ARG A 18 5.27 10.10 11.13
CA ARG A 18 5.63 9.70 12.51
C ARG A 18 6.00 8.24 12.57
N ARG A 19 6.73 7.86 13.62
CA ARG A 19 7.02 6.47 13.94
C ARG A 19 6.98 6.20 15.44
N MET A 20 6.76 4.94 15.81
CA MET A 20 6.83 4.48 17.21
C MET A 20 7.13 2.98 17.25
N HIS A 21 7.59 2.49 18.39
CA HIS A 21 7.66 1.04 18.61
C HIS A 21 6.25 0.44 18.68
N MET A 22 6.11 -0.84 18.30
CA MET A 22 4.83 -1.57 18.37
C MET A 22 4.22 -1.63 19.78
N ASN A 23 5.04 -1.46 20.83
CA ASN A 23 4.55 -1.37 22.22
C ASN A 23 4.05 0.05 22.60
N GLY A 24 3.99 0.98 21.65
CA GLY A 24 3.53 2.36 21.85
C GLY A 24 4.59 3.33 22.39
N SER A 25 5.81 2.85 22.68
CA SER A 25 6.90 3.69 23.19
C SER A 25 7.70 4.38 22.08
N ASN A 26 8.52 5.35 22.49
CA ASN A 26 9.43 6.11 21.62
C ASN A 26 8.75 6.71 20.37
N MET A 27 7.69 7.48 20.59
CA MET A 27 7.00 8.17 19.53
C MET A 27 7.83 9.35 19.01
N GLU A 28 8.19 9.29 17.75
CA GLU A 28 9.05 10.26 17.07
C GLU A 28 8.31 10.87 15.87
N VAL A 29 8.64 12.11 15.55
CA VAL A 29 8.16 12.76 14.32
C VAL A 29 9.33 12.89 13.37
N LEU A 30 9.22 12.23 12.22
CA LEU A 30 10.26 12.18 11.20
C LEU A 30 10.24 13.44 10.33
N HIS A 31 9.06 13.80 9.82
CA HIS A 31 8.88 14.93 8.92
C HIS A 31 7.68 15.77 9.37
N ARG A 32 7.84 17.09 9.38
CA ARG A 32 6.80 18.09 9.74
C ARG A 32 6.72 19.24 8.75
N THR A 33 7.84 19.60 8.15
CA THR A 33 7.94 20.70 7.20
C THR A 33 7.77 20.19 5.78
N SER A 34 7.28 21.04 4.89
CA SER A 34 7.10 20.72 3.47
C SER A 34 6.30 19.43 3.25
N LEU A 35 5.27 19.20 4.07
CA LEU A 35 4.25 18.17 3.86
C LEU A 35 2.92 18.89 3.68
N SER A 36 2.11 18.44 2.74
CA SER A 36 0.75 18.96 2.53
C SER A 36 -0.27 17.88 2.81
N ASN A 37 -0.25 16.79 2.05
CA ASN A 37 -1.23 15.71 2.19
C ASN A 37 -0.59 14.34 1.86
N PRO A 38 0.30 13.82 2.74
CA PRO A 38 0.95 12.54 2.55
C PRO A 38 -0.03 11.37 2.76
N ASP A 39 -0.70 10.95 1.69
CA ASP A 39 -1.78 9.94 1.74
C ASP A 39 -1.28 8.50 1.66
N GLY A 40 -0.09 8.26 1.11
CA GLY A 40 0.47 6.92 0.97
C GLY A 40 1.86 6.84 1.54
N LEU A 41 2.15 5.74 2.23
CA LEU A 41 3.43 5.47 2.89
C LEU A 41 3.86 4.02 2.62
N ALA A 42 5.12 3.82 2.24
CA ALA A 42 5.70 2.49 2.03
C ALA A 42 7.08 2.39 2.67
N VAL A 43 7.33 1.26 3.31
CA VAL A 43 8.58 0.95 4.00
C VAL A 43 9.40 -0.01 3.13
N ASP A 44 10.62 0.39 2.79
CA ASP A 44 11.65 -0.52 2.27
C ASP A 44 12.42 -1.09 3.47
N TRP A 45 12.00 -2.30 3.88
CA TRP A 45 12.54 -2.98 5.05
C TRP A 45 13.93 -3.59 4.83
N VAL A 46 14.41 -3.65 3.58
CA VAL A 46 15.72 -4.19 3.23
C VAL A 46 16.76 -3.06 3.14
N GLY A 47 16.46 -2.02 2.37
CA GLY A 47 17.34 -0.85 2.18
C GLY A 47 17.23 0.21 3.28
N GLY A 48 16.24 0.09 4.16
CA GLY A 48 16.04 0.98 5.30
C GLY A 48 15.58 2.37 4.87
N ASN A 49 14.65 2.43 3.91
CA ASN A 49 14.10 3.67 3.37
C ASN A 49 12.59 3.77 3.60
N LEU A 50 12.08 4.99 3.68
CA LEU A 50 10.67 5.33 3.80
C LEU A 50 10.27 6.14 2.57
N TYR A 51 9.27 5.68 1.84
CA TYR A 51 8.72 6.35 0.65
C TYR A 51 7.32 6.84 0.94
N TRP A 52 6.95 8.01 0.40
CA TRP A 52 5.57 8.50 0.49
C TRP A 52 5.15 9.27 -0.75
N CYS A 53 3.85 9.23 -1.01
CA CYS A 53 3.16 10.10 -1.96
C CYS A 53 2.58 11.28 -1.17
N ASP A 54 2.93 12.51 -1.54
CA ASP A 54 2.27 13.71 -1.04
C ASP A 54 1.35 14.29 -2.12
N LYS A 55 0.06 14.04 -1.93
CA LYS A 55 -1.01 14.47 -2.82
C LYS A 55 -1.02 15.99 -3.00
N GLY A 56 -0.86 16.74 -1.92
CA GLY A 56 -0.95 18.20 -1.95
C GLY A 56 0.27 18.88 -2.57
N ARG A 57 1.38 18.16 -2.70
CA ARG A 57 2.63 18.64 -3.32
C ARG A 57 2.88 18.07 -4.70
N ASP A 58 2.09 17.10 -5.14
CA ASP A 58 2.31 16.32 -6.37
C ASP A 58 3.73 15.72 -6.42
N THR A 59 4.16 15.09 -5.32
CA THR A 59 5.51 14.50 -5.18
C THR A 59 5.49 13.07 -4.66
N ILE A 60 6.46 12.27 -5.12
CA ILE A 60 6.89 11.05 -4.44
C ILE A 60 8.26 11.35 -3.82
N GLU A 61 8.40 11.11 -2.52
CA GLU A 61 9.59 11.43 -1.76
C GLU A 61 10.13 10.22 -1.00
N VAL A 62 11.40 10.29 -0.61
CA VAL A 62 12.10 9.22 0.11
C VAL A 62 12.98 9.79 1.23
N SER A 63 13.11 9.06 2.33
CA SER A 63 14.12 9.31 3.37
C SER A 63 14.62 7.99 3.94
N LYS A 64 15.63 8.03 4.82
CA LYS A 64 15.91 6.91 5.73
C LYS A 64 14.76 6.72 6.72
N LEU A 65 14.65 5.52 7.30
CA LEU A 65 13.65 5.19 8.32
C LEU A 65 13.74 6.07 9.59
N ASN A 66 14.88 6.68 9.84
CA ASN A 66 15.08 7.65 10.93
C ASN A 66 14.84 9.11 10.50
N GLY A 67 14.33 9.35 9.29
CA GLY A 67 14.04 10.68 8.75
C GLY A 67 15.24 11.39 8.08
N ALA A 68 16.45 10.82 8.15
CA ALA A 68 17.62 11.42 7.51
C ALA A 68 17.56 11.36 5.97
N PHE A 69 18.31 12.24 5.31
CA PHE A 69 18.52 12.25 3.85
C PHE A 69 17.23 12.30 3.01
N ARG A 70 16.25 13.10 3.44
CA ARG A 70 15.03 13.35 2.68
C ARG A 70 15.35 13.90 1.27
N THR A 71 14.79 13.26 0.25
CA THR A 71 14.97 13.59 -1.17
C THR A 71 13.64 13.47 -1.90
N VAL A 72 13.38 14.36 -2.86
CA VAL A 72 12.22 14.23 -3.76
C VAL A 72 12.61 13.30 -4.91
N LEU A 73 11.94 12.14 -5.00
CA LEU A 73 12.19 11.14 -6.04
C LEU A 73 11.51 11.51 -7.35
N VAL A 74 10.26 12.00 -7.27
CA VAL A 74 9.46 12.44 -8.41
C VAL A 74 8.74 13.73 -8.06
N ASN A 75 8.81 14.74 -8.93
CA ASN A 75 8.19 16.05 -8.75
C ASN A 75 7.52 16.61 -10.02
N SER A 76 7.29 15.75 -11.02
CA SER A 76 6.73 16.14 -12.31
C SER A 76 5.82 15.05 -12.85
N GLY A 77 4.79 15.44 -13.60
CA GLY A 77 3.83 14.49 -14.17
C GLY A 77 3.11 13.64 -13.12
N LEU A 78 2.92 14.18 -11.92
CA LEU A 78 2.06 13.63 -10.88
C LEU A 78 0.89 14.60 -10.68
N LYS A 79 -0.29 14.06 -10.45
CA LYS A 79 -1.48 14.86 -10.12
C LYS A 79 -2.31 14.10 -9.11
N GLU A 80 -2.23 14.51 -7.85
CA GLU A 80 -2.83 13.77 -6.74
C GLU A 80 -2.29 12.34 -6.57
N PRO A 81 -0.96 12.12 -6.45
CA PRO A 81 -0.44 10.79 -6.13
C PRO A 81 -0.96 10.32 -4.76
N ARG A 82 -1.34 9.04 -4.66
CA ARG A 82 -2.07 8.52 -3.49
C ARG A 82 -1.40 7.30 -2.88
N ALA A 83 -1.71 6.09 -3.35
CA ALA A 83 -1.13 4.88 -2.77
C ALA A 83 0.29 4.65 -3.29
N VAL A 84 1.12 3.99 -2.48
CA VAL A 84 2.47 3.62 -2.85
C VAL A 84 2.80 2.24 -2.29
N ALA A 85 3.49 1.43 -3.09
CA ALA A 85 4.00 0.12 -2.69
C ALA A 85 5.42 -0.07 -3.23
N VAL A 86 6.26 -0.77 -2.49
CA VAL A 86 7.65 -1.06 -2.88
C VAL A 86 7.85 -2.55 -3.11
N ASP A 87 8.55 -2.89 -4.19
CA ASP A 87 9.06 -4.22 -4.48
C ASP A 87 10.58 -4.20 -4.37
N VAL A 88 11.07 -4.51 -3.17
CA VAL A 88 12.49 -4.51 -2.85
C VAL A 88 13.27 -5.62 -3.58
N ARG A 89 12.58 -6.62 -4.16
CA ARG A 89 13.19 -7.74 -4.90
C ARG A 89 13.70 -7.30 -6.26
N TYR A 90 12.88 -6.48 -6.92
CA TYR A 90 13.16 -5.97 -8.26
C TYR A 90 13.59 -4.49 -8.25
N GLY A 91 13.62 -3.86 -7.07
CA GLY A 91 14.04 -2.47 -6.92
C GLY A 91 13.06 -1.46 -7.54
N TYR A 92 11.76 -1.75 -7.50
CA TYR A 92 10.72 -0.89 -8.06
C TYR A 92 9.79 -0.33 -6.98
N LEU A 93 9.32 0.88 -7.22
CA LEU A 93 8.22 1.53 -6.53
C LEU A 93 7.04 1.63 -7.50
N TYR A 94 5.85 1.35 -6.97
CA TYR A 94 4.58 1.47 -7.68
C TYR A 94 3.74 2.53 -6.97
N TRP A 95 3.02 3.35 -7.73
CA TRP A 95 2.12 4.35 -7.15
C TRP A 95 0.81 4.41 -7.92
N SER A 96 -0.23 4.85 -7.23
CA SER A 96 -1.48 5.26 -7.86
C SER A 96 -1.59 6.78 -7.91
N ASP A 97 -2.21 7.28 -8.97
CA ASP A 97 -2.45 8.69 -9.24
C ASP A 97 -3.89 8.79 -9.76
N TRP A 98 -4.67 9.71 -9.19
CA TRP A 98 -6.13 9.81 -9.44
C TRP A 98 -6.55 11.22 -9.86
N GLY A 99 -5.59 12.06 -10.25
CA GLY A 99 -5.86 13.39 -10.78
C GLY A 99 -6.38 13.37 -12.21
N ASP A 100 -6.00 14.36 -13.01
CA ASP A 100 -6.58 14.57 -14.34
C ASP A 100 -6.33 13.40 -15.32
N ASN A 101 -5.23 12.65 -15.12
CA ASN A 101 -4.90 11.45 -15.90
C ASN A 101 -4.67 10.27 -14.95
N PRO A 102 -5.73 9.63 -14.44
CA PRO A 102 -5.60 8.55 -13.47
C PRO A 102 -4.78 7.39 -14.02
N HIS A 103 -3.86 6.87 -13.22
CA HIS A 103 -2.99 5.77 -13.64
C HIS A 103 -2.35 5.05 -12.46
N ILE A 104 -1.78 3.87 -12.75
CA ILE A 104 -0.78 3.22 -11.90
C ILE A 104 0.56 3.32 -12.61
N GLY A 105 1.54 3.87 -11.90
CA GLY A 105 2.89 4.01 -12.38
C GLY A 105 3.85 3.05 -11.70
N ARG A 106 5.01 2.87 -12.34
CA ARG A 106 6.17 2.13 -11.84
C ARG A 106 7.44 2.93 -12.09
N ILE A 107 8.34 2.98 -11.11
CA ILE A 107 9.65 3.65 -11.21
C ILE A 107 10.68 2.83 -10.43
N GLY A 108 11.93 2.84 -10.88
CA GLY A 108 13.03 2.32 -10.07
C GLY A 108 13.11 3.07 -8.73
N MET A 109 13.45 2.36 -7.66
CA MET A 109 13.65 2.98 -6.33
C MET A 109 14.82 3.98 -6.31
N ASP A 110 15.65 3.98 -7.36
CA ASP A 110 16.70 4.96 -7.65
C ASP A 110 16.22 6.17 -8.48
N GLY A 111 14.95 6.20 -8.89
CA GLY A 111 14.34 7.26 -9.69
C GLY A 111 14.43 7.05 -11.21
N THR A 112 14.98 5.92 -11.67
CA THR A 112 15.13 5.62 -13.10
C THR A 112 13.98 4.77 -13.64
N ASN A 113 13.91 4.54 -14.96
CA ASN A 113 12.96 3.61 -15.60
C ASN A 113 11.47 3.86 -15.27
N ARG A 114 11.09 5.14 -15.11
CA ARG A 114 9.71 5.53 -14.86
C ARG A 114 8.82 5.16 -16.05
N SER A 115 7.68 4.53 -15.78
CA SER A 115 6.69 4.12 -16.76
C SER A 115 5.28 4.10 -16.17
N VAL A 116 4.26 4.22 -17.02
CA VAL A 116 2.86 3.99 -16.66
C VAL A 116 2.51 2.56 -17.07
N ILE A 117 1.98 1.77 -16.14
CA ILE A 117 1.67 0.35 -16.36
C ILE A 117 0.16 0.09 -16.50
N VAL A 118 -0.69 0.94 -15.90
CA VAL A 118 -2.15 0.89 -16.07
C VAL A 118 -2.67 2.30 -16.28
N LYS A 119 -3.43 2.53 -17.35
CA LYS A 119 -3.99 3.85 -17.72
C LYS A 119 -5.44 3.81 -18.21
N ASP A 120 -5.96 2.61 -18.50
CA ASP A 120 -7.28 2.43 -19.09
C ASP A 120 -8.24 1.91 -18.02
N LYS A 121 -9.52 2.30 -18.08
CA LYS A 121 -10.57 1.88 -17.12
C LYS A 121 -10.12 2.06 -15.66
N ILE A 122 -9.58 3.22 -15.35
CA ILE A 122 -9.07 3.59 -14.04
C ILE A 122 -9.45 5.05 -13.80
N THR A 123 -10.01 5.32 -12.64
CA THR A 123 -10.55 6.62 -12.26
C THR A 123 -10.05 7.00 -10.88
N TRP A 124 -10.41 6.26 -9.82
CA TRP A 124 -9.96 6.52 -8.44
C TRP A 124 -9.23 5.32 -7.82
N PRO A 125 -7.99 5.01 -8.27
CA PRO A 125 -7.19 3.92 -7.74
C PRO A 125 -6.69 4.21 -6.32
N ASN A 126 -7.51 3.92 -5.32
CA ASN A 126 -7.26 4.27 -3.92
C ASN A 126 -6.37 3.25 -3.20
N GLY A 127 -6.66 1.96 -3.35
CA GLY A 127 -5.89 0.87 -2.73
C GLY A 127 -4.87 0.29 -3.69
N LEU A 128 -3.64 0.02 -3.22
CA LEU A 128 -2.57 -0.59 -4.00
C LEU A 128 -1.76 -1.55 -3.13
N THR A 129 -1.59 -2.80 -3.57
CA THR A 129 -0.75 -3.77 -2.85
C THR A 129 -0.11 -4.78 -3.79
N LEU A 130 0.96 -5.45 -3.32
CA LEU A 130 1.74 -6.39 -4.12
C LEU A 130 1.63 -7.81 -3.56
N ASP A 131 1.38 -8.76 -4.46
CA ASP A 131 1.55 -10.18 -4.23
C ASP A 131 2.92 -10.60 -4.77
N PHE A 132 3.89 -10.70 -3.85
CA PHE A 132 5.25 -11.08 -4.18
C PHE A 132 5.35 -12.54 -4.67
N ILE A 133 4.44 -13.44 -4.28
CA ILE A 133 4.53 -14.85 -4.69
C ILE A 133 4.21 -15.00 -6.17
N ASN A 134 3.19 -14.29 -6.61
CA ASN A 134 2.61 -14.45 -7.94
C ASN A 134 3.04 -13.35 -8.92
N ASP A 135 3.92 -12.44 -8.48
CA ASP A 135 4.33 -11.25 -9.22
C ASP A 135 3.13 -10.47 -9.79
N ARG A 136 2.22 -10.12 -8.88
CA ARG A 136 1.00 -9.36 -9.20
C ARG A 136 0.91 -8.07 -8.41
N ILE A 137 0.36 -7.06 -9.08
CA ILE A 137 -0.10 -5.82 -8.46
C ILE A 137 -1.62 -5.84 -8.38
N TYR A 138 -2.14 -5.51 -7.21
CA TYR A 138 -3.56 -5.40 -6.92
C TYR A 138 -3.92 -3.94 -6.70
N TRP A 139 -5.03 -3.50 -7.27
CA TRP A 139 -5.59 -2.19 -6.96
C TRP A 139 -7.11 -2.23 -6.83
N ALA A 140 -7.64 -1.22 -6.15
CA ALA A 140 -9.07 -1.01 -5.99
C ALA A 140 -9.44 0.38 -6.52
N ASP A 141 -10.46 0.43 -7.37
CA ASP A 141 -11.00 1.67 -7.89
C ASP A 141 -12.29 2.04 -7.16
N ALA A 142 -12.30 3.19 -6.50
CA ALA A 142 -13.41 3.65 -5.67
C ALA A 142 -14.50 4.43 -6.43
N ARG A 143 -14.29 4.65 -7.74
CA ARG A 143 -15.29 5.29 -8.61
C ARG A 143 -15.99 4.27 -9.49
N GLU A 144 -15.21 3.32 -9.98
CA GLU A 144 -15.67 2.23 -10.86
C GLU A 144 -16.08 0.97 -10.07
N ASP A 145 -15.94 1.01 -8.73
CA ASP A 145 -16.37 -0.03 -7.79
C ASP A 145 -15.85 -1.43 -8.12
N TYR A 146 -14.53 -1.56 -8.33
CA TYR A 146 -13.88 -2.85 -8.59
C TYR A 146 -12.59 -3.07 -7.79
N ILE A 147 -12.22 -4.34 -7.65
CA ILE A 147 -10.87 -4.78 -7.25
C ILE A 147 -10.30 -5.64 -8.37
N GLU A 148 -9.10 -5.30 -8.81
CA GLU A 148 -8.40 -5.97 -9.90
C GLU A 148 -6.97 -6.31 -9.54
N PHE A 149 -6.40 -7.25 -10.28
CA PHE A 149 -4.96 -7.43 -10.32
C PHE A 149 -4.46 -7.54 -11.76
N ALA A 150 -3.15 -7.35 -11.91
CA ALA A 150 -2.40 -7.56 -13.14
C ALA A 150 -1.02 -8.11 -12.79
N SER A 151 -0.27 -8.56 -13.78
CA SER A 151 1.18 -8.74 -13.68
C SER A 151 1.86 -7.41 -13.31
N LEU A 152 3.06 -7.45 -12.75
CA LEU A 152 3.83 -6.26 -12.33
C LEU A 152 4.12 -5.24 -13.46
N ASP A 153 3.95 -5.62 -14.73
CA ASP A 153 4.06 -4.75 -15.89
C ASP A 153 2.71 -4.19 -16.38
N GLY A 154 1.60 -4.52 -15.69
CA GLY A 154 0.23 -4.15 -16.05
C GLY A 154 -0.46 -5.11 -17.02
N SER A 155 0.21 -6.16 -17.50
CA SER A 155 -0.39 -7.17 -18.37
C SER A 155 -1.28 -8.16 -17.59
N SER A 156 -2.01 -9.01 -18.30
CA SER A 156 -2.81 -10.09 -17.69
C SER A 156 -3.82 -9.62 -16.64
N ARG A 157 -4.50 -8.49 -16.91
CA ARG A 157 -5.49 -7.88 -16.02
C ARG A 157 -6.67 -8.81 -15.76
N HIS A 158 -7.06 -8.93 -14.50
CA HIS A 158 -8.14 -9.80 -14.02
C HIS A 158 -8.98 -9.11 -12.94
N THR A 159 -10.30 -9.15 -13.09
CA THR A 159 -11.27 -8.63 -12.13
C THR A 159 -11.56 -9.64 -11.03
N VAL A 160 -11.30 -9.25 -9.78
CA VAL A 160 -11.56 -10.05 -8.57
C VAL A 160 -12.98 -9.81 -8.08
N LEU A 161 -13.36 -8.54 -7.94
CA LEU A 161 -14.69 -8.11 -7.50
C LEU A 161 -15.11 -6.87 -8.28
N ASN A 162 -16.39 -6.75 -8.57
CA ASN A 162 -17.00 -5.58 -9.24
C ASN A 162 -18.43 -5.29 -8.73
N GLN A 163 -18.76 -5.81 -7.53
CA GLN A 163 -20.08 -5.69 -6.92
C GLN A 163 -19.93 -5.57 -5.39
N ASP A 164 -20.88 -4.85 -4.77
CA ASP A 164 -20.99 -4.65 -3.33
C ASP A 164 -19.74 -4.02 -2.68
N ILE A 165 -18.97 -3.21 -3.41
CA ILE A 165 -17.73 -2.55 -2.95
C ILE A 165 -17.79 -1.03 -3.18
N PRO A 166 -18.72 -0.34 -2.51
CA PRO A 166 -19.16 1.01 -2.87
C PRO A 166 -18.12 2.12 -2.68
N HIS A 167 -17.14 1.98 -1.77
CA HIS A 167 -16.09 3.00 -1.64
C HIS A 167 -14.83 2.50 -0.93
N ILE A 168 -13.99 1.76 -1.67
CA ILE A 168 -12.72 1.25 -1.13
C ILE A 168 -11.72 2.39 -0.91
N PHE A 169 -11.10 2.44 0.27
CA PHE A 169 -10.06 3.41 0.57
C PHE A 169 -8.64 2.82 0.55
N ALA A 170 -8.41 1.72 1.26
CA ALA A 170 -7.12 1.04 1.30
C ALA A 170 -7.29 -0.47 1.18
N MET A 171 -6.23 -1.15 0.76
CA MET A 171 -6.22 -2.60 0.56
C MET A 171 -4.86 -3.20 0.87
N THR A 172 -4.88 -4.38 1.48
CA THR A 172 -3.72 -5.23 1.70
C THR A 172 -4.09 -6.67 1.35
N LEU A 173 -3.09 -7.56 1.29
CA LEU A 173 -3.32 -8.98 1.08
C LEU A 173 -2.49 -9.82 2.03
N PHE A 174 -2.99 -11.02 2.30
CA PHE A 174 -2.25 -12.07 2.99
C PHE A 174 -2.82 -13.43 2.60
N GLU A 175 -1.93 -14.40 2.37
CA GLU A 175 -2.30 -15.75 1.93
C GLU A 175 -3.24 -15.72 0.71
N GLU A 176 -4.42 -16.29 0.83
CA GLU A 176 -5.43 -16.41 -0.23
C GLU A 176 -6.42 -15.24 -0.27
N TYR A 177 -6.24 -14.23 0.58
CA TYR A 177 -7.25 -13.20 0.78
C TYR A 177 -6.72 -11.78 0.54
N ILE A 178 -7.58 -10.96 -0.05
CA ILE A 178 -7.47 -9.50 -0.03
C ILE A 178 -8.34 -8.96 1.10
N TYR A 179 -7.88 -7.89 1.74
CA TYR A 179 -8.53 -7.20 2.85
C TYR A 179 -8.59 -5.72 2.51
N TRP A 180 -9.74 -5.08 2.70
CA TRP A 180 -9.90 -3.67 2.36
C TRP A 180 -10.76 -2.92 3.35
N THR A 181 -10.52 -1.61 3.43
CA THR A 181 -11.34 -0.65 4.16
C THR A 181 -12.37 -0.04 3.21
N ASP A 182 -13.61 0.06 3.66
CA ASP A 182 -14.69 0.70 2.90
C ASP A 182 -15.30 1.86 3.70
N TRP A 183 -15.36 3.02 3.07
CA TRP A 183 -15.82 4.27 3.68
C TRP A 183 -17.33 4.43 3.74
N GLU A 184 -18.05 3.79 2.83
CA GLU A 184 -19.51 3.88 2.75
C GLU A 184 -20.12 2.89 3.73
N THR A 185 -19.66 1.64 3.74
CA THR A 185 -20.11 0.62 4.70
C THR A 185 -19.44 0.76 6.06
N LYS A 186 -18.41 1.61 6.18
CA LYS A 186 -17.60 1.80 7.40
C LYS A 186 -17.16 0.46 7.98
N SER A 187 -16.48 -0.33 7.17
CA SER A 187 -16.14 -1.68 7.54
C SER A 187 -14.81 -2.12 6.94
N ILE A 188 -14.27 -3.19 7.52
CA ILE A 188 -13.20 -3.98 6.94
C ILE A 188 -13.81 -5.24 6.38
N ASN A 189 -13.52 -5.51 5.12
CA ASN A 189 -14.02 -6.66 4.42
C ASN A 189 -12.85 -7.49 3.89
N ARG A 190 -13.14 -8.74 3.54
CA ARG A 190 -12.18 -9.67 2.98
C ARG A 190 -12.85 -10.54 1.93
N ALA A 191 -12.14 -10.94 0.89
CA ALA A 191 -12.56 -11.93 -0.10
C ALA A 191 -11.37 -12.69 -0.66
N HIS A 192 -11.61 -13.83 -1.32
CA HIS A 192 -10.56 -14.62 -1.94
C HIS A 192 -9.88 -13.81 -3.06
N LYS A 193 -8.55 -13.71 -3.04
CA LYS A 193 -7.74 -12.80 -3.88
C LYS A 193 -7.82 -13.04 -5.38
N THR A 194 -8.16 -14.25 -5.82
CA THR A 194 -8.34 -14.57 -7.25
C THR A 194 -9.80 -14.66 -7.66
N LEU A 195 -10.62 -15.39 -6.90
CA LEU A 195 -11.99 -15.72 -7.25
C LEU A 195 -13.04 -14.68 -6.79
N GLY A 196 -12.70 -13.79 -5.86
CA GLY A 196 -13.66 -12.87 -5.25
C GLY A 196 -14.70 -13.55 -4.35
N THR A 197 -14.62 -14.87 -4.17
CA THR A 197 -15.54 -15.66 -3.33
C THR A 197 -15.25 -15.49 -1.85
N ASN A 198 -16.13 -16.04 -1.00
CA ASN A 198 -16.02 -15.97 0.46
C ASN A 198 -15.88 -14.55 0.98
N LYS A 199 -16.61 -13.62 0.34
CA LYS A 199 -16.67 -12.23 0.77
C LYS A 199 -17.35 -12.14 2.13
N THR A 200 -16.66 -11.54 3.09
CA THR A 200 -17.14 -11.39 4.48
C THR A 200 -16.73 -10.05 5.05
N THR A 201 -17.62 -9.39 5.79
CA THR A 201 -17.26 -8.27 6.66
C THR A 201 -16.63 -8.82 7.94
N LEU A 202 -15.44 -8.33 8.27
CA LEU A 202 -14.69 -8.74 9.47
C LEU A 202 -14.97 -7.83 10.65
N ILE A 203 -15.00 -6.52 10.41
CA ILE A 203 -15.14 -5.49 11.45
C ILE A 203 -16.03 -4.38 10.89
N SER A 204 -16.97 -3.91 11.68
CA SER A 204 -17.69 -2.65 11.43
C SER A 204 -17.16 -1.57 12.36
N THR A 205 -16.91 -0.38 11.82
CA THR A 205 -16.32 0.75 12.54
C THR A 205 -17.31 1.91 12.66
N LEU A 206 -17.17 2.72 13.72
CA LEU A 206 -18.00 3.91 13.89
C LEU A 206 -17.62 5.02 12.89
N HIS A 207 -16.32 5.16 12.62
CA HIS A 207 -15.73 6.13 11.71
C HIS A 207 -15.24 5.46 10.43
N ARG A 208 -14.97 6.25 9.39
CA ARG A 208 -14.35 5.77 8.15
C ARG A 208 -12.95 5.24 8.46
N PRO A 209 -12.67 3.96 8.21
CA PRO A 209 -11.31 3.43 8.37
C PRO A 209 -10.43 3.97 7.24
N MET A 210 -9.25 4.49 7.55
CA MET A 210 -8.34 5.03 6.53
C MET A 210 -7.53 3.87 5.96
N ASP A 211 -6.37 3.57 6.53
CA ASP A 211 -5.45 2.58 5.98
C ASP A 211 -5.58 1.21 6.66
N ILE A 212 -5.09 0.15 6.01
CA ILE A 212 -5.06 -1.22 6.52
C ILE A 212 -3.78 -1.94 6.13
N HIS A 213 -3.05 -2.45 7.12
CA HIS A 213 -1.82 -3.24 6.90
C HIS A 213 -1.83 -4.57 7.62
N ILE A 214 -1.32 -5.59 6.94
CA ILE A 214 -1.02 -6.90 7.56
C ILE A 214 0.37 -6.84 8.16
N TYR A 215 0.46 -7.01 9.46
CA TYR A 215 1.72 -7.20 10.17
C TYR A 215 1.99 -8.69 10.35
N HIS A 216 2.89 -9.20 9.51
CA HIS A 216 3.38 -10.57 9.56
C HIS A 216 4.78 -10.63 8.91
N PRO A 217 5.74 -11.44 9.43
CA PRO A 217 7.08 -11.55 8.84
C PRO A 217 7.10 -11.88 7.34
N TYR A 218 6.14 -12.66 6.85
CA TYR A 218 6.03 -13.00 5.41
C TYR A 218 5.57 -11.83 4.52
N ARG A 219 5.11 -10.71 5.07
CA ARG A 219 4.93 -9.47 4.30
C ARG A 219 6.23 -8.69 4.13
N GLN A 220 7.24 -8.99 4.94
CA GLN A 220 8.56 -8.34 4.93
C GLN A 220 9.67 -9.40 5.05
N PRO A 221 9.76 -10.37 4.13
CA PRO A 221 10.81 -11.39 4.17
C PRO A 221 12.20 -10.74 4.01
N ALA A 222 13.22 -11.35 4.59
CA ALA A 222 14.59 -10.94 4.36
C ALA A 222 14.99 -11.15 2.89
N GLY A 223 15.99 -10.39 2.42
CA GLY A 223 16.47 -10.39 1.03
C GLY A 223 16.67 -11.79 0.41
N ASP A 224 17.13 -12.74 1.21
CA ASP A 224 17.44 -14.11 0.75
C ASP A 224 16.28 -15.10 0.99
N THR A 225 15.21 -14.68 1.67
CA THR A 225 14.07 -15.52 2.05
C THR A 225 12.80 -15.13 1.30
N PHE A 226 12.91 -14.44 0.17
CA PHE A 226 11.74 -14.19 -0.65
C PHE A 226 11.13 -15.52 -1.08
N PRO A 227 9.87 -15.74 -0.76
CA PRO A 227 9.24 -16.98 -1.13
C PRO A 227 9.21 -17.25 -2.62
N GLN A 228 9.62 -18.46 -2.96
CA GLN A 228 9.42 -19.04 -4.27
C GLN A 228 8.37 -20.15 -4.12
N ASN A 229 7.21 -20.00 -4.75
CA ASN A 229 6.10 -20.97 -4.80
C ASN A 229 5.35 -21.26 -3.48
N ASN A 230 4.25 -22.03 -3.61
CA ASN A 230 3.30 -22.47 -2.57
C ASN A 230 3.87 -23.38 -1.45
N GLU A 231 5.17 -23.32 -1.15
CA GLU A 231 5.79 -24.14 -0.08
C GLU A 231 5.32 -23.76 1.35
N TYR A 232 4.43 -22.77 1.47
CA TYR A 232 3.89 -22.29 2.74
C TYR A 232 2.89 -23.21 3.43
N LEU A 233 2.28 -24.17 2.71
CA LEU A 233 1.18 -24.95 3.31
C LEU A 233 1.65 -26.03 4.28
N GLU A 234 2.92 -26.45 4.27
CA GLU A 234 3.33 -27.65 5.02
C GLU A 234 4.31 -27.46 6.17
N LYS A 235 5.01 -26.32 6.31
CA LYS A 235 6.15 -26.27 7.25
C LYS A 235 6.06 -25.44 8.52
N ASN A 236 5.07 -24.57 8.76
CA ASN A 236 5.02 -23.80 10.01
C ASN A 236 3.60 -23.43 10.49
N LEU A 237 2.79 -24.43 10.85
CA LEU A 237 1.51 -24.25 11.57
C LEU A 237 1.67 -23.90 13.06
N LEU A 238 2.83 -23.36 13.47
CA LEU A 238 3.08 -22.95 14.85
C LEU A 238 2.83 -21.45 15.02
N PHE A 239 1.59 -21.11 15.39
CA PHE A 239 1.16 -19.87 16.06
C PHE A 239 1.79 -18.54 15.59
N ASN A 240 1.49 -18.08 14.38
CA ASN A 240 1.69 -16.68 14.03
C ASN A 240 0.35 -15.95 14.03
N LYS A 241 0.18 -15.01 14.96
CA LYS A 241 -0.96 -14.07 14.96
C LYS A 241 -0.78 -13.10 13.80
N ILE A 242 -1.78 -13.01 12.92
CA ILE A 242 -1.89 -11.95 11.93
C ILE A 242 -2.46 -10.73 12.64
N TYR A 243 -1.72 -9.63 12.66
CA TYR A 243 -2.23 -8.36 13.17
C TYR A 243 -2.65 -7.48 11.99
N ILE A 244 -3.89 -7.02 12.01
CA ILE A 244 -4.40 -6.02 11.07
C ILE A 244 -4.37 -4.68 11.78
N TYR A 245 -3.55 -3.75 11.30
CA TYR A 245 -3.49 -2.39 11.81
C TYR A 245 -4.38 -1.49 10.97
N ILE A 246 -5.15 -0.64 11.64
CA ILE A 246 -6.04 0.34 11.04
C ILE A 246 -5.55 1.71 11.50
N PHE A 247 -5.38 2.62 10.56
CA PHE A 247 -4.99 4.00 10.81
C PHE A 247 -6.16 4.94 10.54
#